data_AF-A0A9J8C6S0-F1
#
_entry.id   AF-A0A9J8C6S0-F1
#
_cell.length_a   1.000
_cell.length_b   1.000
_cell.length_c   1.000
_cell.angle_alpha   90.00
_cell.angle_beta   90.00
_cell.angle_gamma   90.00
#
_symmetry.space_group_name_H-M   'P 1'
#
loop_
_entity.id
_entity.type
_entity.pdbx_description
1 polymer ?
#
loop_
_entity_poly.entity_id
_entity_poly.type
_entity_poly.pdbx_seq_one_letter_code
_entity_poly.pdbx_strand_id
1 'polypeptide(L)'
;MKEWLHNNSVTVLEWPSQSPDLNPIEHLWRDLKMAVHQRLPFNLTELERICKEEWQRIPKSRCEKLVASFPKRLMAVLDQKGASTKY
;
A
#
# COMPACT_ATOMS: atom_id res chain seq x y z
N MET A 1 -16.75 7.35 13.66
CA MET A 1 -15.64 6.49 13.16
C MET A 1 -15.18 5.47 14.21
N LYS A 2 -14.68 5.90 15.39
CA LYS A 2 -14.26 4.97 16.46
C LYS A 2 -15.38 4.06 16.95
N GLU A 3 -16.57 4.62 17.20
CA GLU A 3 -17.76 3.84 17.58
C GLU A 3 -18.19 2.86 16.49
N TRP A 4 -18.12 3.27 15.22
CA TRP A 4 -18.44 2.37 14.11
C TRP A 4 -17.45 1.20 14.02
N LEU A 5 -16.14 1.45 14.15
CA LEU A 5 -15.13 0.39 14.15
C LEU A 5 -15.33 -0.57 15.32
N HIS A 6 -15.64 -0.04 16.51
CA HIS A 6 -15.95 -0.84 17.69
C HIS A 6 -17.20 -1.70 17.48
N ASN A 7 -18.30 -1.11 17.03
CA ASN A 7 -19.56 -1.81 16.79
C ASN A 7 -19.46 -2.87 15.69
N ASN A 8 -18.51 -2.72 14.75
CA ASN A 8 -18.24 -3.69 13.69
C ASN A 8 -17.11 -4.67 14.04
N SER A 9 -16.62 -4.68 15.29
CA SER A 9 -15.55 -5.58 15.75
C SER A 9 -14.26 -5.51 14.91
N VAL A 10 -13.95 -4.32 14.37
CA VAL A 10 -12.75 -4.10 13.55
C VAL A 10 -11.56 -3.87 14.49
N THR A 11 -10.53 -4.72 14.37
CA THR A 11 -9.26 -4.52 15.08
C THR A 11 -8.46 -3.43 14.37
N VAL A 12 -8.13 -2.36 15.10
CA VAL A 12 -7.29 -1.26 14.59
C VAL A 12 -5.86 -1.49 15.02
N LEU A 13 -4.94 -1.51 14.04
CA LEU A 13 -3.51 -1.60 14.29
C LEU A 13 -3.00 -0.26 14.83
N GLU A 14 -2.16 -0.29 15.86
CA GLU A 14 -1.44 0.89 16.31
C GLU A 14 -0.46 1.34 15.23
N TRP A 15 -0.53 2.61 14.84
CA TRP A 15 0.23 3.13 13.70
C TRP A 15 1.02 4.38 14.09
N PRO A 16 2.35 4.39 13.89
CA PRO A 16 3.16 5.58 14.11
C PRO A 16 2.87 6.66 13.06
N SER A 17 2.82 7.91 13.49
CA SER A 17 2.69 9.06 12.58
C SER A 17 3.84 9.10 11.57
N GLN A 18 3.59 9.67 10.38
CA GLN A 18 4.61 9.92 9.35
C GLN A 18 5.42 8.68 8.92
N SER A 19 4.83 7.48 8.97
CA SER A 19 5.51 6.22 8.61
C SER A 19 4.92 5.58 7.34
N PRO A 20 5.00 6.23 6.16
CA PRO A 20 4.52 5.64 4.91
C PRO A 20 5.37 4.44 4.48
N ASP A 21 6.64 4.39 4.88
CA ASP A 21 7.59 3.31 4.64
C ASP A 21 7.14 1.97 5.27
N LEU A 22 6.43 2.04 6.41
CA LEU A 22 5.78 0.89 7.01
C LEU A 22 4.54 0.42 6.23
N ASN A 23 3.86 1.30 5.49
CA ASN A 23 2.60 0.97 4.83
C ASN A 23 2.83 0.17 3.53
N PRO A 24 2.43 -1.13 3.45
CA PRO A 24 2.67 -1.93 2.25
C PRO A 24 1.89 -1.44 1.03
N ILE A 25 0.78 -0.70 1.21
CA ILE A 25 -0.04 -0.21 0.09
C ILE A 25 0.71 0.81 -0.77
N GLU A 26 1.69 1.54 -0.23
CA GLU A 26 2.47 2.53 -0.98
C GLU A 26 3.23 1.88 -2.14
N HIS A 27 3.71 0.65 -1.92
CA HIS A 27 4.35 -0.14 -2.97
C HIS A 27 3.34 -0.62 -4.01
N LEU A 28 2.13 -0.96 -3.59
CA LEU A 28 1.05 -1.35 -4.49
C LEU A 28 0.61 -0.18 -5.38
N TRP A 29 0.53 1.03 -4.81
CA TRP A 29 0.26 2.24 -5.57
C TRP A 29 1.34 2.55 -6.57
N ARG A 30 2.62 2.30 -6.23
CA ARG A 30 3.72 2.43 -7.19
C ARG A 30 3.54 1.46 -8.36
N ASP A 31 3.28 0.18 -8.08
CA ASP A 31 3.06 -0.84 -9.11
C ASP A 31 1.90 -0.44 -10.05
N LEU A 32 0.78 0.01 -9.48
CA LEU A 32 -0.38 0.49 -10.25
C LEU A 32 -0.02 1.70 -11.12
N LYS A 33 0.61 2.73 -10.55
CA LYS A 33 1.00 3.93 -11.29
C LYS A 33 1.92 3.60 -12.47
N MET A 34 2.85 2.67 -12.29
CA MET A 34 3.73 2.22 -13.37
C MET A 34 2.95 1.54 -14.50
N ALA A 35 2.02 0.62 -14.17
CA ALA A 35 1.20 -0.07 -15.17
C ALA A 35 0.25 0.89 -15.92
N VAL A 36 -0.39 1.81 -15.20
CA VAL A 36 -1.27 2.83 -15.79
C VAL A 36 -0.47 3.76 -16.71
N HIS A 37 0.72 4.20 -16.28
CA HIS A 37 1.58 5.08 -17.06
C HIS A 37 2.01 4.44 -18.39
N GLN A 38 2.32 3.14 -18.39
CA GLN A 38 2.68 2.40 -19.62
C GLN A 38 1.56 2.39 -20.67
N ARG A 39 0.30 2.57 -20.26
CA ARG A 39 -0.85 2.57 -21.16
C ARG A 39 -1.25 3.96 -21.67
N LEU A 40 -0.56 5.01 -21.22
CA LEU A 40 -0.67 6.37 -21.74
C LEU A 40 -2.13 6.89 -21.86
N PRO A 41 -2.93 6.88 -20.77
CA PRO A 41 -4.30 7.39 -20.81
C PRO A 41 -4.35 8.86 -21.27
N PHE A 42 -5.26 9.18 -22.18
CA PHE A 42 -5.35 10.53 -22.76
C PHE A 42 -6.43 11.41 -22.09
N ASN A 43 -7.34 10.83 -21.32
CA ASN A 43 -8.40 11.55 -20.60
C ASN A 43 -8.78 10.82 -19.30
N LEU A 44 -9.60 11.48 -18.48
CA LEU A 44 -9.99 10.95 -17.16
C LEU A 44 -10.81 9.66 -17.23
N THR A 45 -11.70 9.52 -18.23
CA THR A 45 -12.50 8.31 -18.41
C THR A 45 -11.62 7.10 -18.73
N GLU A 46 -10.63 7.31 -19.59
CA GLU A 46 -9.65 6.27 -19.92
C GLU A 46 -8.74 5.95 -18.73
N LEU A 47 -8.24 6.97 -18.03
CA LEU A 47 -7.44 6.80 -16.82
C LEU A 47 -8.19 5.96 -15.78
N GLU A 48 -9.45 6.26 -15.50
CA GLU A 48 -10.26 5.53 -14.53
C GLU A 48 -10.45 4.06 -14.94
N ARG A 49 -10.79 3.82 -16.22
CA ARG A 49 -10.95 2.46 -16.75
C ARG A 49 -9.64 1.68 -16.64
N ILE A 50 -8.52 2.28 -17.04
CA ILE A 50 -7.20 1.65 -17.00
C ILE A 50 -6.79 1.35 -15.55
N CYS A 51 -7.00 2.28 -14.61
CA CYS A 51 -6.74 2.04 -13.19
C CYS A 51 -7.51 0.81 -12.68
N LYS A 52 -8.79 0.67 -13.03
CA LYS A 52 -9.61 -0.49 -12.65
C LYS A 52 -9.07 -1.79 -13.27
N GLU A 53 -8.72 -1.78 -14.56
CA GLU A 53 -8.17 -2.94 -15.26
C GLU A 53 -6.81 -3.38 -14.68
N GLU A 54 -5.88 -2.45 -14.49
CA GLU A 54 -4.56 -2.75 -13.93
C GLU A 54 -4.64 -3.19 -12.47
N TRP A 55 -5.55 -2.61 -11.68
CA TRP A 55 -5.79 -3.05 -10.30
C TRP A 55 -6.19 -4.52 -10.23
N GLN A 56 -7.11 -4.97 -11.10
CA GLN A 56 -7.54 -6.36 -11.17
C GLN A 56 -6.44 -7.31 -11.66
N ARG A 57 -5.44 -6.79 -12.37
CA ARG A 57 -4.29 -7.58 -12.86
C ARG A 57 -3.19 -7.78 -11.81
N ILE A 58 -3.22 -7.02 -10.71
CA ILE A 58 -2.23 -7.18 -9.64
C ILE A 58 -2.37 -8.59 -9.06
N PRO A 59 -1.34 -9.45 -9.16
CA PRO A 59 -1.46 -10.82 -8.72
C PRO A 59 -1.52 -10.86 -7.19
N LYS A 60 -2.36 -11.74 -6.65
CA LYS A 60 -2.47 -11.97 -5.19
C LYS A 60 -1.11 -12.23 -4.54
N SER A 61 -0.23 -12.95 -5.22
CA SER A 61 1.13 -13.25 -4.76
C SER A 61 1.99 -12.00 -4.52
N ARG A 62 1.71 -10.89 -5.22
CA ARG A 62 2.37 -9.60 -4.95
C ARG A 62 1.94 -9.04 -3.60
N CYS A 63 0.64 -9.05 -3.30
CA CYS A 63 0.11 -8.63 -2.00
C CYS A 63 0.67 -9.51 -0.87
N GLU A 64 0.68 -10.83 -1.06
CA GLU A 64 1.24 -11.78 -0.08
C GLU A 64 2.72 -11.49 0.22
N LYS A 65 3.53 -11.21 -0.81
CA LYS A 65 4.94 -10.82 -0.64
C LYS A 65 5.11 -9.49 0.10
N LEU A 66 4.26 -8.51 -0.16
CA LEU A 66 4.30 -7.21 0.52
C LEU A 66 3.97 -7.37 2.01
N VAL A 67 2.92 -8.14 2.34
CA VAL A 67 2.57 -8.45 3.73
C VAL A 67 3.68 -9.24 4.42
N ALA A 68 4.22 -10.27 3.76
CA ALA A 68 5.33 -11.07 4.30
C ALA A 68 6.63 -10.26 4.52
N SER A 69 6.78 -9.10 3.88
CA SER A 69 7.92 -8.20 4.09
C SER A 69 7.83 -7.39 5.39
N PHE A 70 6.66 -7.29 6.01
CA PHE A 70 6.40 -6.37 7.12
C PHE A 70 7.36 -6.55 8.33
N PRO A 71 7.69 -7.79 8.78
CA PRO A 71 8.68 -7.97 9.84
C PRO A 71 10.06 -7.36 9.50
N LYS A 72 10.48 -7.42 8.24
CA LYS A 72 11.75 -6.81 7.80
C LYS A 72 11.70 -5.28 7.80
N ARG A 73 10.52 -4.68 7.59
CA ARG A 73 10.32 -3.23 7.68
C ARG A 73 10.41 -2.76 9.13
N LEU A 74 9.77 -3.49 10.04
CA LEU A 74 9.87 -3.23 11.47
C LEU A 74 11.31 -3.30 11.97
N MET A 75 12.06 -4.33 11.58
CA MET A 75 13.48 -4.43 11.90
C MET A 75 14.28 -3.23 11.36
N ALA A 76 14.02 -2.79 10.13
CA ALA A 76 14.69 -1.62 9.58
C ALA A 76 14.38 -0.34 10.37
N VAL A 77 13.15 -0.16 10.86
CA VAL A 77 12.80 0.98 11.74
C VAL A 77 13.54 0.90 13.07
N LEU A 78 13.65 -0.29 13.66
CA LEU A 78 14.39 -0.51 14.91
C LEU A 78 15.88 -0.21 14.73
N ASP A 79 16.49 -0.73 13.66
CA ASP A 79 17.90 -0.50 13.33
C ASP A 79 18.19 1.00 13.13
N GLN A 80 17.22 1.73 12.57
CA GLN A 80 17.27 3.17 12.37
C GLN A 80 16.78 4.00 13.56
N LYS A 81 16.44 3.37 14.69
CA LYS A 81 15.94 4.03 15.90
C LYS A 81 14.75 4.96 15.63
N GLY A 82 13.85 4.55 14.74
CA GLY A 82 12.66 5.32 14.37
C GLY A 82 12.85 6.31 13.22
N ALA A 83 14.05 6.43 12.63
CA ALA A 83 14.27 7.23 11.43
C ALA A 83 13.77 6.51 10.15
N SER A 84 13.68 7.26 9.05
CA SER A 84 13.09 6.83 7.78
C SER A 84 13.82 5.64 7.13
N THR A 85 13.08 4.59 6.78
CA THR A 85 13.67 3.43 6.13
C THR A 85 13.73 3.54 4.61
N LYS A 86 14.36 2.55 3.96
CA LYS A 86 14.44 2.46 2.49
C LYS A 86 13.14 1.99 1.81
N TYR A 87 12.14 1.60 2.61
CA TYR A 87 10.88 1.07 2.12
C TYR A 87 9.95 2.22 1.70
#